data_AF-A0AAE0GY81-F1
#
_entry.id   AF-A0AAE0GY81-F1
#
_cell.length_a   1.000
_cell.length_b   1.000
_cell.length_c   1.000
_cell.angle_alpha   90.00
_cell.angle_beta   90.00
_cell.angle_gamma   90.00
#
_symmetry.space_group_name_H-M   'P 1'
#
loop_
_entity.id
_entity.type
_entity.pdbx_description
1 polymer ?
#
loop_
_entity_poly.entity_id
_entity_poly.type
_entity_poly.pdbx_seq_one_letter_code
_entity_poly.pdbx_strand_id
1 'polypeptide(L)'
;MWARGSSVPALPQITLALGMIALTDGWGWKEEEAGIRHNLHDVTLLSDNIAYAVGEGDTIARTNDAGRSWFVTDSGLNNLPDCDLSDPSCVKDPAWDNYVAYSWHAVQFLGFPTGWIAGSHGTLLKTDDGGNSWAAQDLGLPQTVVLRAVAIVGELSVYAAGSEGTIVHTADGGATWVKQ
;
A
#
# COMPACT_ATOMS: atom_id res chain seq x y z
N MET A 1 59.37 -12.75 -2.74
CA MET A 1 58.24 -12.18 -3.48
C MET A 1 56.98 -12.52 -2.69
N TRP A 2 56.52 -11.61 -1.83
CA TRP A 2 55.35 -11.79 -0.98
C TRP A 2 54.14 -11.11 -1.62
N ALA A 3 52.98 -11.76 -1.59
CA ALA A 3 51.68 -11.09 -1.73
C ALA A 3 50.76 -11.61 -0.62
N ARG A 4 50.41 -10.71 0.31
CA ARG A 4 49.22 -10.79 1.17
C ARG A 4 48.11 -9.98 0.50
N GLY A 5 46.86 -10.36 0.72
CA GLY A 5 45.73 -9.46 0.51
C GLY A 5 44.39 -10.17 0.37
N SER A 6 43.88 -10.75 1.46
CA SER A 6 42.48 -11.18 1.57
C SER A 6 41.58 -9.95 1.72
N SER A 7 40.71 -9.69 0.75
CA SER A 7 39.62 -8.69 0.88
C SER A 7 38.34 -9.38 1.36
N VAL A 8 37.89 -9.03 2.56
CA VAL A 8 36.54 -9.33 3.03
C VAL A 8 35.57 -8.43 2.25
N PRO A 9 34.48 -8.93 1.64
CA PRO A 9 33.52 -8.05 1.00
C PRO A 9 32.77 -7.26 2.07
N ALA A 10 32.70 -5.94 1.87
CA ALA A 10 31.94 -5.03 2.70
C ALA A 10 30.44 -5.40 2.66
N LEU A 11 29.80 -5.45 3.83
CA LEU A 11 28.34 -5.58 3.94
C LEU A 11 27.69 -4.32 3.34
N PRO A 12 26.74 -4.44 2.39
CA PRO A 12 26.09 -3.27 1.84
C PRO A 12 25.22 -2.59 2.90
N GLN A 13 25.49 -1.31 3.17
CA GLN A 13 24.62 -0.42 3.93
C GLN A 13 23.51 0.07 2.98
N ILE A 14 22.26 -0.11 3.37
CA ILE A 14 21.09 0.34 2.62
C ILE A 14 20.75 1.76 3.06
N THR A 15 20.88 2.73 2.16
CA THR A 15 20.35 4.09 2.32
C THR A 15 19.09 4.21 1.46
N LEU A 16 17.97 4.54 2.08
CA LEU A 16 16.65 4.66 1.43
C LEU A 16 16.52 6.00 0.70
N ALA A 17 16.06 5.97 -0.56
CA ALA A 17 15.48 7.12 -1.25
C ALA A 17 14.28 6.66 -2.09
N LEU A 18 13.17 7.37 -1.90
CA LEU A 18 11.87 7.36 -2.59
C LEU A 18 11.68 6.41 -3.80
N GLY A 19 10.77 5.44 -3.65
CA GLY A 19 10.02 4.82 -4.75
C GLY A 19 10.79 3.82 -5.65
N MET A 20 11.38 2.77 -5.10
CA MET A 20 12.29 1.90 -5.84
C MET A 20 12.08 0.39 -5.59
N ILE A 21 12.09 -0.43 -6.64
CA ILE A 21 12.08 -1.91 -6.59
C ILE A 21 13.34 -2.44 -7.30
N ALA A 22 14.08 -3.36 -6.65
CA ALA A 22 15.34 -3.90 -7.14
C ALA A 22 15.18 -5.31 -7.75
N LEU A 23 15.85 -5.58 -8.88
CA LEU A 23 16.09 -6.92 -9.41
C LEU A 23 17.58 -7.29 -9.25
N THR A 24 17.86 -8.56 -8.96
CA THR A 24 19.11 -9.02 -8.31
C THR A 24 20.25 -9.43 -9.26
N ASP A 25 20.21 -9.06 -10.54
CA ASP A 25 21.13 -9.57 -11.56
C ASP A 25 22.02 -8.51 -12.24
N GLY A 26 22.04 -7.29 -11.73
CA GLY A 26 22.99 -6.28 -12.20
C GLY A 26 22.67 -4.92 -11.63
N TRP A 27 23.71 -4.20 -11.23
CA TRP A 27 23.61 -2.85 -10.68
C TRP A 27 23.00 -1.90 -11.70
N GLY A 28 21.69 -1.78 -11.71
CA GLY A 28 20.96 -0.95 -12.65
C GLY A 28 19.52 -0.80 -12.23
N TRP A 29 19.09 0.45 -12.13
CA TRP A 29 17.68 0.79 -12.05
C TRP A 29 17.11 0.76 -13.45
N LYS A 30 15.99 0.07 -13.64
CA LYS A 30 15.17 0.19 -14.83
C LYS A 30 13.83 0.77 -14.42
N GLU A 31 13.55 1.98 -14.91
CA GLU A 31 12.22 2.56 -14.83
C GLU A 31 11.30 1.77 -15.77
N GLU A 32 10.20 1.26 -15.23
CA GLU A 32 9.14 0.61 -16.00
C GLU A 32 7.89 1.47 -15.82
N GLU A 33 7.34 2.00 -16.92
CA GLU A 33 6.08 2.72 -16.87
C GLU A 33 4.95 1.73 -16.58
N ALA A 34 4.52 1.67 -15.33
CA ALA A 34 3.37 0.89 -14.89
C ALA A 34 2.03 1.39 -15.47
N GLY A 35 2.03 2.51 -16.21
CA GLY A 35 0.82 3.20 -16.67
C GLY A 35 0.03 3.90 -15.56
N ILE A 36 0.55 3.89 -14.32
CA ILE A 36 -0.04 4.54 -13.15
C ILE A 36 0.37 6.01 -13.16
N ARG A 37 -0.62 6.91 -13.22
CA ARG A 37 -0.40 8.36 -13.32
C ARG A 37 -0.44 9.09 -11.97
N HIS A 38 -0.86 8.40 -10.92
CA HIS A 38 -1.04 8.92 -9.56
C HIS A 38 0.23 8.69 -8.71
N ASN A 39 0.46 9.56 -7.72
CA ASN A 39 1.59 9.37 -6.81
C ASN A 39 1.39 8.09 -6.00
N LEU A 40 2.44 7.25 -5.94
CA LEU A 40 2.50 6.10 -5.06
C LEU A 40 3.06 6.52 -3.69
N HIS A 41 2.48 5.98 -2.63
CA HIS A 41 2.85 6.29 -1.25
C HIS A 41 3.58 5.14 -0.57
N ASP A 42 3.24 3.88 -0.91
CA ASP A 42 3.85 2.71 -0.28
C ASP A 42 3.87 1.49 -1.22
N VAL A 43 4.76 0.54 -0.95
CA VAL A 43 4.91 -0.72 -1.68
C VAL A 43 5.30 -1.86 -0.73
N THR A 44 4.71 -3.03 -0.91
CA THR A 44 4.98 -4.21 -0.09
C THR A 44 5.06 -5.48 -0.91
N LEU A 45 5.85 -6.44 -0.43
CA LEU A 45 5.99 -7.77 -1.04
C LEU A 45 5.07 -8.75 -0.33
N LEU A 46 4.28 -9.51 -1.10
CA LEU A 46 3.54 -10.66 -0.61
C LEU A 46 4.31 -11.96 -0.85
N SER A 47 5.06 -12.04 -1.95
CA SER A 47 5.97 -13.13 -2.29
C SER A 47 7.02 -12.66 -3.29
N ASP A 48 7.93 -13.56 -3.69
CA ASP A 48 8.99 -13.25 -4.67
C ASP A 48 8.46 -12.70 -5.99
N ASN A 49 7.24 -13.04 -6.38
CA ASN A 49 6.63 -12.61 -7.65
C ASN A 49 5.46 -11.65 -7.45
N ILE A 50 4.91 -11.54 -6.24
CA ILE A 50 3.70 -10.74 -5.98
C ILE A 50 4.05 -9.57 -5.06
N ALA A 51 3.76 -8.36 -5.54
CA ALA A 51 3.88 -7.14 -4.76
C ALA A 51 2.66 -6.24 -4.98
N TYR A 52 2.41 -5.38 -4.01
CA TYR A 52 1.35 -4.38 -4.03
C TYR A 52 1.94 -3.00 -3.82
N ALA A 53 1.48 -2.02 -4.60
CA ALA A 53 1.78 -0.61 -4.42
C ALA A 53 0.47 0.16 -4.27
N VAL A 54 0.46 1.17 -3.41
CA VAL A 54 -0.74 1.96 -3.12
C VAL A 54 -0.45 3.45 -3.20
N GLY A 55 -1.46 4.26 -3.53
CA GLY A 55 -1.27 5.69 -3.75
C GLY A 55 -2.54 6.52 -3.84
N GLU A 56 -2.42 7.67 -4.50
CA GLU A 56 -3.53 8.59 -4.78
C GLU A 56 -4.51 8.01 -5.81
N GLY A 57 -5.70 8.60 -5.94
CA GLY A 57 -6.62 8.21 -7.02
C GLY A 57 -7.30 6.85 -6.83
N ASP A 58 -7.43 6.38 -5.58
CA ASP A 58 -7.84 5.02 -5.23
C ASP A 58 -6.90 3.92 -5.80
N THR A 59 -5.64 4.27 -6.06
CA THR A 59 -4.68 3.36 -6.69
C THR A 59 -4.26 2.25 -5.74
N ILE A 60 -4.67 1.02 -6.05
CA ILE A 60 -4.08 -0.22 -5.54
C ILE A 60 -3.55 -0.98 -6.76
N ALA A 61 -2.24 -1.02 -6.92
CA ALA A 61 -1.59 -1.71 -8.03
C ALA A 61 -0.96 -3.01 -7.54
N ARG A 62 -1.01 -4.03 -8.39
CA ARG A 62 -0.45 -5.35 -8.13
C ARG A 62 0.44 -5.78 -9.27
N THR A 63 1.53 -6.47 -8.94
CA THR A 63 2.32 -7.27 -9.87
C THR A 63 2.21 -8.76 -9.53
N ASN A 64 2.39 -9.62 -10.53
CA ASN A 64 2.50 -11.07 -10.38
C ASN A 64 3.76 -11.64 -11.06
N ASP A 65 4.66 -10.77 -11.52
CA ASP A 65 5.84 -11.11 -12.31
C ASP A 65 7.12 -10.43 -11.78
N ALA A 66 7.16 -10.18 -10.47
CA ALA A 66 8.25 -9.51 -9.75
C ALA A 66 8.46 -8.05 -10.19
N GLY A 67 7.38 -7.35 -10.50
CA GLY A 67 7.37 -5.92 -10.82
C GLY A 67 7.69 -5.60 -12.28
N ARG A 68 7.72 -6.60 -13.18
CA ARG A 68 7.91 -6.38 -14.62
C ARG A 68 6.65 -5.77 -15.26
N SER A 69 5.48 -6.08 -14.72
CA SER A 69 4.21 -5.45 -15.08
C SER A 69 3.33 -5.24 -13.85
N TRP A 70 2.48 -4.22 -13.93
CA TRP A 70 1.56 -3.82 -12.87
C TRP A 70 0.15 -3.65 -13.43
N PHE A 71 -0.85 -4.01 -12.62
CA PHE A 71 -2.26 -3.82 -12.93
C PHE A 71 -2.98 -3.24 -11.72
N VAL A 72 -3.87 -2.27 -11.96
CA VAL A 72 -4.69 -1.66 -10.92
C VAL A 72 -5.84 -2.61 -10.55
N THR A 73 -6.08 -2.75 -9.25
CA THR A 73 -7.15 -3.54 -8.64
C THR A 73 -8.12 -2.63 -7.91
N ASP A 74 -9.38 -3.06 -7.80
CA ASP A 74 -10.43 -2.32 -7.11
C ASP A 74 -10.25 -2.37 -5.58
N SER A 75 -10.51 -1.25 -4.90
CA SER A 75 -10.53 -1.13 -3.44
C SER A 75 -11.77 -1.77 -2.79
N GLY A 76 -12.77 -2.15 -3.59
CA GLY A 76 -14.06 -2.67 -3.15
C GLY A 76 -15.02 -1.57 -2.67
N LEU A 77 -14.61 -0.31 -2.73
CA LEU A 77 -15.41 0.84 -2.28
C LEU A 77 -16.30 1.44 -3.36
N ASN A 78 -16.32 0.85 -4.57
CA ASN A 78 -17.06 1.34 -5.74
C ASN A 78 -16.74 2.80 -6.10
N ASN A 79 -15.53 3.25 -5.78
CA ASN A 79 -14.99 4.48 -6.32
C ASN A 79 -14.29 4.17 -7.63
N LEU A 80 -14.49 5.04 -8.63
CA LEU A 80 -13.80 4.87 -9.91
C LEU A 80 -12.30 5.06 -9.69
N PRO A 81 -11.47 4.01 -9.89
CA PRO A 81 -10.03 4.21 -9.94
C PRO A 81 -9.72 5.05 -11.18
N ASP A 82 -8.82 6.02 -11.04
CA ASP A 82 -8.33 6.86 -12.14
C ASP A 82 -9.27 7.97 -12.64
N CYS A 83 -9.89 8.72 -11.72
CA CYS A 83 -10.42 10.04 -12.07
C CYS A 83 -9.31 11.10 -12.06
N ASP A 84 -8.60 11.23 -13.17
CA ASP A 84 -7.95 12.51 -13.48
C ASP A 84 -9.06 13.56 -13.69
N LEU A 85 -8.89 14.77 -13.17
CA LEU A 85 -9.78 15.93 -13.37
C LEU A 85 -10.04 16.25 -14.86
N SER A 86 -9.29 15.61 -15.77
CA SER A 86 -9.39 15.74 -17.22
C SER A 86 -10.22 14.64 -17.92
N ASP A 87 -10.62 13.55 -17.25
CA ASP A 87 -11.35 12.43 -17.89
C ASP A 87 -12.89 12.59 -17.82
N PRO A 88 -13.59 12.75 -18.96
CA PRO A 88 -15.06 12.93 -19.01
C PRO A 88 -15.85 11.64 -18.80
N SER A 89 -15.20 10.48 -18.69
CA SER A 89 -15.84 9.21 -18.36
C SER A 89 -16.11 9.06 -16.86
N CYS A 90 -15.54 9.92 -16.02
CA CYS A 90 -15.77 9.93 -14.60
C CYS A 90 -17.20 10.43 -14.30
N VAL A 91 -18.02 9.55 -13.73
CA VAL A 91 -19.36 9.89 -13.27
C VAL A 91 -19.24 10.76 -12.01
N LYS A 92 -19.82 11.97 -12.05
CA LYS A 92 -19.94 12.83 -10.87
C LYS A 92 -20.83 12.16 -9.82
N ASP A 93 -20.37 12.06 -8.58
CA ASP A 93 -21.25 11.72 -7.46
C ASP A 93 -22.27 12.85 -7.25
N PRO A 94 -23.59 12.58 -7.39
CA PRO A 94 -24.63 13.58 -7.22
C PRO A 94 -24.80 14.07 -5.77
N ALA A 95 -24.14 13.45 -4.78
CA ALA A 95 -24.24 13.83 -3.38
C ALA A 95 -23.25 14.93 -2.96
N TRP A 96 -22.10 15.10 -3.63
CA TRP A 96 -21.01 15.94 -3.11
C TRP A 96 -20.14 16.71 -4.11
N ASP A 97 -20.53 16.90 -5.38
CA ASP A 97 -19.92 17.82 -6.39
C ASP A 97 -18.38 17.98 -6.39
N ASN A 98 -17.63 16.95 -5.98
CA ASN A 98 -16.17 16.87 -6.00
C ASN A 98 -15.74 15.39 -5.99
N TYR A 99 -14.71 15.06 -6.77
CA TYR A 99 -14.13 13.70 -6.83
C TYR A 99 -13.49 13.34 -5.48
N VAL A 100 -14.13 12.50 -4.67
CA VAL A 100 -13.50 11.91 -3.47
C VAL A 100 -12.73 10.66 -3.85
N ALA A 101 -11.58 10.81 -4.49
CA ALA A 101 -10.64 9.70 -4.61
C ALA A 101 -10.06 9.36 -3.22
N TYR A 102 -9.97 8.07 -2.88
CA TYR A 102 -9.22 7.66 -1.71
C TYR A 102 -7.72 7.85 -1.97
N SER A 103 -6.98 8.21 -0.94
CA SER A 103 -5.52 8.20 -0.96
C SER A 103 -5.03 7.17 0.05
N TRP A 104 -4.38 6.14 -0.46
CA TRP A 104 -3.85 5.01 0.31
C TRP A 104 -2.40 5.27 0.67
N HIS A 105 -2.11 5.28 1.96
CA HIS A 105 -0.84 5.77 2.50
C HIS A 105 0.09 4.65 2.98
N ALA A 106 -0.45 3.48 3.31
CA ALA A 106 0.34 2.35 3.79
C ALA A 106 -0.31 1.04 3.39
N VAL A 107 0.50 0.04 3.07
CA VAL A 107 0.06 -1.33 2.76
C VAL A 107 0.99 -2.35 3.43
N GLN A 108 0.42 -3.36 4.07
CA GLN A 108 1.19 -4.42 4.72
C GLN A 108 0.50 -5.78 4.62
N PHE A 109 1.30 -6.83 4.43
CA PHE A 109 0.86 -8.23 4.54
C PHE A 109 1.61 -8.94 5.66
N LEU A 110 0.92 -9.87 6.35
CA LEU A 110 1.53 -10.83 7.27
C LEU A 110 1.61 -12.19 6.56
N GLY A 111 2.36 -12.25 5.47
CA GLY A 111 2.33 -13.39 4.55
C GLY A 111 0.98 -13.57 3.86
N PHE A 112 0.78 -14.71 3.20
CA PHE A 112 -0.47 -15.03 2.53
C PHE A 112 -1.47 -15.68 3.50
N PRO A 113 -2.76 -15.31 3.50
CA PRO A 113 -3.44 -14.40 2.57
C PRO A 113 -3.78 -13.00 3.12
N THR A 114 -3.49 -12.72 4.39
CA THR A 114 -4.06 -11.53 5.06
C THR A 114 -3.20 -10.28 4.89
N GLY A 115 -3.83 -9.19 4.46
CA GLY A 115 -3.20 -7.89 4.26
C GLY A 115 -4.12 -6.72 4.62
N TRP A 116 -3.50 -5.55 4.79
CA TRP A 116 -4.16 -4.33 5.24
C TRP A 116 -3.66 -3.12 4.47
N ILE A 117 -4.57 -2.19 4.16
CA ILE A 117 -4.24 -0.88 3.57
C ILE A 117 -4.85 0.19 4.46
N ALA A 118 -4.07 1.23 4.77
CA ALA A 118 -4.54 2.41 5.49
C ALA A 118 -4.59 3.64 4.58
N GLY A 119 -5.60 4.49 4.73
CA GLY A 119 -5.72 5.68 3.90
C GLY A 119 -6.58 6.80 4.47
N SER A 120 -7.04 7.65 3.57
CA SER A 120 -7.91 8.78 3.86
C SER A 120 -9.27 8.36 4.43
N HIS A 121 -10.01 9.33 4.95
CA HIS A 121 -11.37 9.12 5.48
C HIS A 121 -11.47 8.14 6.64
N GLY A 122 -10.40 7.98 7.42
CA GLY A 122 -10.33 7.06 8.56
C GLY A 122 -10.43 5.60 8.13
N THR A 123 -10.09 5.28 6.88
CA THR A 123 -10.36 3.97 6.27
C THR A 123 -9.19 3.01 6.42
N LEU A 124 -9.49 1.80 6.88
CA LEU A 124 -8.67 0.62 6.62
C LEU A 124 -9.39 -0.30 5.64
N LEU A 125 -8.64 -0.86 4.71
CA LEU A 125 -9.05 -2.04 3.95
C LEU A 125 -8.36 -3.26 4.51
N LYS A 126 -9.08 -4.39 4.50
CA LYS A 126 -8.55 -5.71 4.82
C LYS A 126 -8.76 -6.64 3.63
N THR A 127 -7.78 -7.49 3.36
CA THR A 127 -7.95 -8.65 2.49
C THR A 127 -7.68 -9.92 3.29
N ASP A 128 -8.42 -10.98 2.98
CA ASP A 128 -8.20 -12.34 3.48
C ASP A 128 -7.98 -13.33 2.32
N ASP A 129 -7.76 -12.84 1.10
CA ASP A 129 -7.57 -13.65 -0.11
C ASP A 129 -6.30 -13.26 -0.90
N GLY A 130 -5.34 -12.62 -0.23
CA GLY A 130 -4.09 -12.19 -0.82
C GLY A 130 -4.21 -10.99 -1.73
N GLY A 131 -5.20 -10.12 -1.47
CA GLY A 131 -5.44 -8.86 -2.19
C GLY A 131 -6.14 -9.05 -3.53
N ASN A 132 -6.92 -10.12 -3.71
CA ASN A 132 -7.83 -10.25 -4.85
C ASN A 132 -9.13 -9.48 -4.60
N SER A 133 -9.54 -9.37 -3.34
CA SER A 133 -10.61 -8.49 -2.88
C SER A 133 -10.22 -7.79 -1.58
N TRP A 134 -10.76 -6.58 -1.42
CA TRP A 134 -10.55 -5.72 -0.26
C TRP A 134 -11.90 -5.35 0.36
N ALA A 135 -11.96 -5.39 1.68
CA ALA A 135 -13.14 -5.04 2.46
C ALA A 135 -12.79 -3.92 3.44
N ALA A 136 -13.54 -2.82 3.37
CA ALA A 136 -13.39 -1.72 4.31
C ALA A 136 -13.78 -2.15 5.72
N GLN A 137 -13.08 -1.59 6.69
CA GLN A 137 -13.26 -1.85 8.11
C GLN A 137 -13.95 -0.65 8.75
N ASP A 138 -14.87 -0.91 9.67
CA ASP A 138 -15.48 0.14 10.47
C ASP A 138 -14.66 0.37 11.74
N LEU A 139 -14.00 1.52 11.79
CA LEU A 139 -13.19 1.95 12.94
C LEU A 139 -13.95 2.92 13.85
N GLY A 140 -15.13 3.39 13.45
CA GLY A 140 -15.85 4.49 14.13
C GLY A 140 -15.10 5.82 14.12
N LEU A 141 -14.19 6.05 13.16
CA LEU A 141 -13.41 7.28 13.05
C LEU A 141 -14.11 8.35 12.17
N PRO A 142 -13.92 9.64 12.45
CA PRO A 142 -14.37 10.70 11.55
C PRO A 142 -13.71 10.62 10.17
N GLN A 143 -14.45 11.04 9.13
CA GLN A 143 -13.95 11.13 7.76
C GLN A 143 -12.83 12.17 7.58
N THR A 144 -12.56 13.02 8.57
CA THR A 144 -11.43 13.97 8.56
C THR A 144 -10.10 13.30 8.91
N VAL A 145 -10.13 12.09 9.50
CA VAL A 145 -8.93 11.36 9.87
C VAL A 145 -8.25 10.79 8.61
N VAL A 146 -6.93 10.85 8.58
CA VAL A 146 -6.11 10.20 7.55
C VAL A 146 -5.19 9.23 8.27
N LEU A 147 -5.38 7.94 8.04
CA LEU A 147 -4.47 6.91 8.53
C LEU A 147 -3.25 6.86 7.61
N ARG A 148 -2.07 6.95 8.20
CA ARG A 148 -0.78 7.06 7.49
C ARG A 148 0.10 5.83 7.65
N ALA A 149 -0.22 4.97 8.60
CA ALA A 149 0.55 3.78 8.88
C ALA A 149 -0.37 2.65 9.34
N VAL A 150 0.01 1.43 8.97
CA VAL A 150 -0.53 0.18 9.50
C VAL A 150 0.64 -0.70 9.93
N ALA A 151 0.46 -1.41 11.04
CA ALA A 151 1.46 -2.30 11.60
C ALA A 151 0.79 -3.60 12.08
N ILE A 152 1.09 -4.70 11.43
CA ILE A 152 0.67 -6.04 11.83
C ILE A 152 1.69 -6.59 12.83
N VAL A 153 1.26 -6.87 14.06
CA VAL A 153 2.11 -7.41 15.13
C VAL A 153 1.78 -8.86 15.49
N GLY A 154 0.71 -9.41 14.91
CA GLY A 154 0.31 -10.81 14.99
C GLY A 154 -0.90 -11.06 14.08
N GLU A 155 -1.28 -12.32 13.89
CA GLU A 155 -2.35 -12.71 12.95
C GLU A 155 -3.69 -11.99 13.20
N LEU A 156 -3.99 -11.70 14.47
CA LEU A 156 -5.20 -10.99 14.89
C LEU A 156 -4.92 -9.59 15.43
N SER A 157 -3.65 -9.20 15.55
CA SER A 157 -3.25 -7.98 16.24
C SER A 157 -2.66 -6.97 15.28
N VAL A 158 -3.40 -5.90 15.02
CA VAL A 158 -3.02 -4.86 14.05
C VAL A 158 -3.23 -3.49 14.65
N TYR A 159 -2.27 -2.60 14.44
CA TYR A 159 -2.35 -1.19 14.77
C TYR A 159 -2.48 -0.35 13.50
N ALA A 160 -3.24 0.72 13.58
CA ALA A 160 -3.20 1.79 12.58
C ALA A 160 -3.06 3.15 13.27
N ALA A 161 -2.28 4.02 12.66
CA ALA A 161 -1.98 5.34 13.18
C ALA A 161 -2.14 6.42 12.10
N GLY A 162 -2.54 7.62 12.51
CA GLY A 162 -2.92 8.68 11.58
C GLY A 162 -2.92 10.08 12.16
N SER A 163 -3.58 10.98 11.45
CA SER A 163 -3.76 12.37 11.85
C SER A 163 -4.47 12.50 13.19
N GLU A 164 -4.37 13.70 13.78
CA GLU A 164 -5.02 14.04 15.05
C GLU A 164 -4.58 13.16 16.24
N GLY A 165 -3.38 12.56 16.15
CA GLY A 165 -2.87 11.64 17.16
C GLY A 165 -3.64 10.32 17.24
N THR A 166 -4.39 9.97 16.19
CA THR A 166 -5.20 8.76 16.17
C THR A 166 -4.32 7.52 16.15
N ILE A 167 -4.52 6.65 17.13
CA ILE A 167 -4.00 5.28 17.15
C ILE A 167 -5.17 4.36 17.46
N VAL A 168 -5.38 3.36 16.63
CA VAL A 168 -6.37 2.31 16.84
C VAL A 168 -5.70 0.94 16.80
N HIS A 169 -6.31 0.00 17.49
CA HIS A 169 -5.84 -1.37 17.60
C HIS A 169 -7.00 -2.35 17.48
N THR A 170 -6.78 -3.45 16.78
CA THR A 170 -7.63 -4.64 16.85
C THR A 170 -6.84 -5.78 17.44
N ALA A 171 -7.48 -6.61 18.27
CA ALA A 171 -6.93 -7.85 18.82
C ALA A 171 -7.67 -9.10 18.29
N ASP A 172 -8.64 -8.91 17.40
CA ASP A 172 -9.55 -9.94 16.89
C ASP A 172 -9.59 -9.97 15.36
N GLY A 173 -8.52 -9.50 14.70
CA GLY A 173 -8.37 -9.57 13.25
C GLY A 173 -9.28 -8.62 12.48
N GLY A 174 -9.68 -7.51 13.11
CA GLY A 174 -10.51 -6.45 12.52
C GLY A 174 -11.99 -6.52 12.87
N ALA A 175 -12.42 -7.49 13.67
CA ALA A 175 -13.82 -7.60 14.07
C ALA A 175 -14.24 -6.40 14.95
N THR A 176 -13.33 -5.93 15.81
CA THR A 176 -13.48 -4.72 16.60
C THR A 176 -12.19 -3.89 16.65
N TRP A 177 -12.36 -2.58 16.82
CA TRP A 177 -11.27 -1.61 16.92
C TRP A 177 -11.40 -0.76 18.18
N VAL A 178 -10.27 -0.54 18.85
CA VAL A 178 -10.18 0.23 20.09
C VAL A 178 -9.17 1.36 19.90
N LYS A 179 -9.62 2.61 20.10
CA LYS A 179 -8.73 3.77 20.17
C LYS A 179 -7.87 3.68 21.44
N GLN A 180 -6.56 3.86 21.27
CA GLN A 180 -5.57 3.77 22.36
C GLN A 180 -5.40 5.10 23.10
#